data_AF-A0A2N6AUM0-F1
#
_entry.id   AF-A0A2N6AUM0-F1
#
_cell.length_a   1.000
_cell.length_b   1.000
_cell.length_c   1.000
_cell.angle_alpha   90.00
_cell.angle_beta   90.00
_cell.angle_gamma   90.00
#
_symmetry.space_group_name_H-M   'P 1'
#
loop_
_entity.id
_entity.type
_entity.pdbx_description
1 polymer ?
#
loop_
_entity_poly.entity_id
_entity_poly.type
_entity_poly.pdbx_seq_one_letter_code
_entity_poly.pdbx_strand_id
1 'polypeptide(L)'
;MSRGMFGIRARMFGAFGLIALMTVISSAVSWFAYDRLSGSLNQLAGSAIPAITHASELTAKGSEIVTIAPTLLSAGSNRARKRIWDSLAANFAQTSVLIDDLDNFNIDAAQRRALKSRFDIVESRLRTLDMNVQKKFWFAGRIRERVEQLKWAHADFLDEIEPLIADARFNIVQALRRAPPAPSAASPDASGPDASVPGSGGLKASLNQQEVLLQVKSEVNLLVGLIFRAANAEDMAQLGAIRLFAGERASETSTALGHLAARPGNVALRQSAKAILALAEGETSLFALRRYALQLRRGNAAMLADTAKLVQNFRADANKMALA
;
A
#
# COMPACT_ATOMS: atom_id res chain seq x y z
N MET A 1 105.36 -35.47 3.54
CA MET A 1 104.00 -34.98 3.21
C MET A 1 103.25 -36.11 2.51
N SER A 2 102.34 -36.77 3.21
CA SER A 2 101.61 -37.95 2.72
C SER A 2 100.55 -37.58 1.69
N ARG A 3 100.65 -38.14 0.48
CA ARG A 3 99.57 -38.13 -0.53
C ARG A 3 98.90 -39.50 -0.53
N GLY A 4 97.83 -39.63 0.25
CA GLY A 4 97.02 -40.85 0.32
C GLY A 4 96.28 -41.08 -1.00
N MET A 5 96.66 -42.12 -1.73
CA MET A 5 95.92 -42.62 -2.90
C MET A 5 94.63 -43.30 -2.43
N PHE A 6 93.49 -42.63 -2.63
CA PHE A 6 92.17 -43.25 -2.43
C PHE A 6 91.91 -44.27 -3.55
N GLY A 7 91.84 -45.56 -3.20
CA GLY A 7 91.54 -46.64 -4.13
C GLY A 7 90.14 -46.52 -4.75
N ILE A 8 89.99 -46.99 -6.00
CA ILE A 8 88.74 -46.94 -6.79
C ILE A 8 87.52 -47.47 -6.02
N ARG A 9 87.71 -48.46 -5.13
CA ARG A 9 86.68 -49.00 -4.24
C ARG A 9 86.11 -47.96 -3.26
N ALA A 10 86.95 -47.13 -2.64
CA ALA A 10 86.50 -46.09 -1.72
C ALA A 10 85.74 -44.95 -2.44
N ARG A 11 86.13 -44.66 -3.69
CA ARG A 11 85.41 -43.68 -4.54
C ARG A 11 84.02 -44.16 -4.93
N MET A 12 83.86 -45.47 -5.19
CA MET A 12 82.56 -46.10 -5.47
C MET A 12 81.65 -46.15 -4.24
N PHE A 13 82.17 -46.54 -3.06
CA PHE A 13 81.39 -46.52 -1.82
C PHE A 13 80.99 -45.09 -1.38
N GLY A 14 81.85 -44.09 -1.60
CA GLY A 14 81.52 -42.69 -1.34
C GLY A 14 80.39 -42.17 -2.23
N ALA A 15 80.40 -42.52 -3.52
CA ALA A 15 79.32 -42.15 -4.45
C ALA A 15 77.99 -42.83 -4.09
N PHE A 16 78.02 -44.12 -3.74
CA PHE A 16 76.82 -44.84 -3.28
C PHE A 16 76.27 -44.28 -1.96
N GLY A 17 77.14 -43.94 -1.01
CA GLY A 17 76.74 -43.30 0.25
C GLY A 17 76.09 -41.94 0.02
N LEU A 18 76.62 -41.15 -0.92
CA LEU A 18 76.04 -39.85 -1.28
C LEU A 18 74.63 -39.98 -1.88
N ILE A 19 74.42 -40.95 -2.77
CA ILE A 19 73.10 -41.21 -3.37
C ILE A 19 72.12 -41.66 -2.29
N ALA A 20 72.51 -42.59 -1.42
CA ALA A 20 71.65 -43.03 -0.31
C ALA A 20 71.28 -41.88 0.63
N LEU A 21 72.22 -40.99 0.95
CA LEU A 21 71.97 -39.80 1.77
C LEU A 21 70.98 -38.84 1.10
N MET A 22 71.12 -38.61 -0.21
CA MET A 22 70.19 -37.79 -0.99
C MET A 22 68.78 -38.38 -0.98
N THR A 23 68.64 -39.71 -1.07
CA THR A 23 67.33 -40.37 -1.00
C THR A 23 66.69 -40.20 0.38
N VAL A 24 67.46 -40.30 1.46
CA VAL A 24 66.96 -40.10 2.84
C VAL A 24 66.52 -38.64 3.06
N ILE A 25 67.33 -37.67 2.61
CA ILE A 25 66.99 -36.24 2.71
C ILE A 25 65.74 -35.94 1.87
N SER A 26 65.65 -36.45 0.64
CA SER A 26 64.48 -36.29 -0.20
C SER A 26 63.23 -36.88 0.45
N SER A 27 63.35 -38.06 1.08
CA SER A 27 62.23 -38.70 1.79
C SER A 27 61.78 -37.91 3.00
N ALA A 28 62.72 -37.34 3.77
CA ALA A 28 62.42 -36.48 4.91
C ALA A 28 61.76 -35.16 4.47
N VAL A 29 62.24 -34.55 3.38
CA VAL A 29 61.64 -33.34 2.79
C VAL A 29 60.24 -33.64 2.23
N SER A 30 60.06 -34.78 1.57
CA SER A 30 58.74 -35.23 1.09
C SER A 30 57.76 -35.43 2.25
N TRP A 31 58.20 -36.02 3.37
CA TRP A 31 57.36 -36.18 4.57
C TRP A 31 56.94 -34.82 5.15
N PHE A 32 57.90 -33.90 5.29
CA PHE A 32 57.64 -32.56 5.82
C PHE A 32 56.73 -31.72 4.89
N ALA A 33 56.87 -31.90 3.58
CA ALA A 33 55.98 -31.31 2.58
C ALA A 33 54.58 -31.94 2.62
N TYR A 34 54.48 -33.26 2.86
CA TYR A 34 53.20 -33.95 2.98
C TYR A 34 52.44 -33.53 4.24
N ASP A 35 53.10 -33.34 5.38
CA ASP A 35 52.46 -32.84 6.60
C ASP A 35 51.95 -31.40 6.44
N ARG A 36 52.70 -30.53 5.75
CA ARG A 36 52.24 -29.17 5.44
C ARG A 36 51.09 -29.15 4.43
N LEU A 37 51.16 -29.99 3.39
CA LEU A 37 50.12 -30.10 2.37
C LEU A 37 48.86 -30.76 2.93
N SER A 38 48.99 -31.81 3.75
CA SER A 38 47.89 -32.47 4.48
C SER A 38 47.23 -31.50 5.44
N GLY A 39 48.01 -30.70 6.18
CA GLY A 39 47.49 -29.62 7.02
C GLY A 39 46.64 -28.62 6.24
N SER A 40 47.13 -28.14 5.09
CA SER A 40 46.37 -27.20 4.23
C SER A 40 45.16 -27.84 3.53
N LEU A 41 45.24 -29.11 3.12
CA LEU A 41 44.12 -29.84 2.50
C LEU A 41 43.03 -30.20 3.52
N ASN A 42 43.38 -30.57 4.75
CA ASN A 42 42.42 -30.80 5.84
C ASN A 42 41.77 -29.49 6.31
N GLN A 43 42.50 -28.37 6.28
CA GLN A 43 41.91 -27.05 6.55
C GLN A 43 40.93 -26.65 5.45
N LEU A 44 41.28 -26.85 4.16
CA LEU A 44 40.42 -26.54 3.03
C LEU A 44 39.18 -27.48 2.93
N ALA A 45 39.35 -28.77 3.23
CA ALA A 45 38.25 -29.75 3.24
C ALA A 45 37.39 -29.65 4.51
N GLY A 46 37.95 -29.21 5.64
CA GLY A 46 37.26 -29.12 6.93
C GLY A 46 36.47 -27.83 7.15
N SER A 47 36.86 -26.69 6.56
CA SER A 47 36.19 -25.40 6.78
C SER A 47 35.66 -24.71 5.51
N ALA A 48 36.34 -24.82 4.35
CA ALA A 48 35.93 -24.07 3.15
C ALA A 48 34.72 -24.69 2.42
N ILE A 49 34.60 -26.02 2.38
CA ILE A 49 33.45 -26.71 1.73
C ILE A 49 32.13 -26.46 2.50
N PRO A 50 32.08 -26.57 3.84
CA PRO A 50 30.89 -26.21 4.61
C PRO A 50 30.52 -24.73 4.48
N ALA A 51 31.49 -23.80 4.52
CA ALA A 51 31.22 -22.36 4.43
C ALA A 51 30.57 -21.95 3.09
N ILE A 52 31.04 -22.51 1.97
CA ILE A 52 30.43 -22.28 0.65
C ILE A 52 28.99 -22.81 0.59
N THR A 53 28.73 -23.97 1.21
CA THR A 53 27.39 -24.56 1.28
C THR A 53 26.44 -23.66 2.07
N HIS A 54 26.85 -23.17 3.25
CA HIS A 54 26.06 -22.23 4.06
C HIS A 54 25.81 -20.90 3.34
N ALA A 55 26.80 -20.35 2.65
CA ALA A 55 26.62 -19.11 1.88
C ALA A 55 25.68 -19.31 0.67
N SER A 56 25.73 -20.48 0.03
CA SER A 56 24.78 -20.88 -1.02
C SER A 56 23.35 -20.98 -0.47
N GLU A 57 23.18 -21.59 0.71
CA GLU A 57 21.89 -21.66 1.40
C GLU A 57 21.36 -20.27 1.79
N LEU A 58 22.21 -19.37 2.32
CA LEU A 58 21.86 -17.96 2.56
C LEU A 58 21.39 -17.28 1.27
N THR A 59 22.10 -17.51 0.17
CA THR A 59 21.78 -16.92 -1.13
C THR A 59 20.46 -17.46 -1.68
N ALA A 60 20.19 -18.75 -1.50
CA ALA A 60 18.93 -19.40 -1.85
C ALA A 60 17.77 -18.82 -1.03
N LYS A 61 17.92 -18.72 0.30
CA LYS A 61 16.92 -18.12 1.19
C LYS A 61 16.65 -16.65 0.88
N GLY A 62 17.70 -15.87 0.59
CA GLY A 62 17.56 -14.50 0.10
C GLY A 62 16.78 -14.42 -1.22
N SER A 63 16.98 -15.37 -2.13
CA SER A 63 16.23 -15.44 -3.40
C SER A 63 14.76 -15.76 -3.16
N GLU A 64 14.47 -16.66 -2.22
CA GLU A 64 13.10 -16.99 -1.81
C GLU A 64 12.36 -15.75 -1.27
N ILE A 65 13.02 -14.91 -0.46
CA ILE A 65 12.46 -13.64 0.02
C ILE A 65 12.11 -12.70 -1.15
N VAL A 66 13.00 -12.55 -2.14
CA VAL A 66 12.74 -11.71 -3.33
C VAL A 66 11.55 -12.21 -4.14
N THR A 67 11.37 -13.53 -4.23
CA THR A 67 10.26 -14.13 -4.96
C THR A 67 8.93 -14.00 -4.21
N ILE A 68 8.92 -14.19 -2.89
CA ILE A 68 7.70 -14.17 -2.09
C ILE A 68 7.25 -12.73 -1.77
N ALA A 69 8.18 -11.80 -1.50
CA ALA A 69 7.84 -10.45 -1.06
C ALA A 69 6.85 -9.68 -1.96
N PRO A 70 6.94 -9.70 -3.30
CA PRO A 70 5.98 -9.03 -4.18
C PRO A 70 4.56 -9.59 -4.05
N THR A 71 4.42 -10.87 -3.71
CA THR A 71 3.11 -11.53 -3.55
C THR A 71 2.31 -10.96 -2.38
N LEU A 72 3.00 -10.40 -1.37
CA LEU A 72 2.37 -9.72 -0.23
C LEU A 72 1.54 -8.52 -0.68
N LEU A 73 2.06 -7.71 -1.62
CA LEU A 73 1.37 -6.53 -2.14
C LEU A 73 0.14 -6.89 -2.98
N SER A 74 0.25 -8.02 -3.69
CA SER A 74 -0.78 -8.58 -4.59
C SER A 74 -1.77 -9.51 -3.87
N ALA A 75 -1.64 -9.70 -2.56
CA ALA A 75 -2.55 -10.52 -1.79
C ALA A 75 -4.00 -10.08 -2.00
N GLY A 76 -4.89 -11.05 -2.26
CA GLY A 76 -6.31 -10.81 -2.50
C GLY A 76 -7.16 -10.66 -1.24
N SER A 77 -6.65 -11.06 -0.06
CA SER A 77 -7.36 -10.93 1.21
C SER A 77 -6.41 -10.85 2.39
N ASN A 78 -6.93 -10.40 3.54
CA ASN A 78 -6.16 -10.36 4.79
C ASN A 78 -5.68 -11.76 5.22
N ARG A 79 -6.49 -12.79 4.97
CA ARG A 79 -6.14 -14.20 5.23
C ARG A 79 -5.02 -14.67 4.30
N ALA A 80 -5.10 -14.34 3.01
CA ALA A 80 -4.04 -14.67 2.05
C ALA A 80 -2.71 -13.99 2.41
N ARG A 81 -2.75 -12.69 2.73
CA ARG A 81 -1.58 -11.99 3.24
C ARG A 81 -1.00 -12.65 4.49
N LYS A 82 -1.83 -13.05 5.46
CA LYS A 82 -1.31 -13.62 6.70
C LYS A 82 -0.51 -14.90 6.43
N ARG A 83 -1.01 -15.76 5.54
CA ARG A 83 -0.28 -16.96 5.09
C ARG A 83 1.06 -16.62 4.41
N ILE A 84 1.09 -15.60 3.56
CA ILE A 84 2.33 -15.12 2.91
C ILE A 84 3.32 -14.61 3.96
N TRP A 85 2.84 -13.82 4.95
CA TRP A 85 3.66 -13.32 6.04
C TRP A 85 4.21 -14.43 6.93
N ASP A 86 3.38 -15.41 7.30
CA ASP A 86 3.79 -16.54 8.13
C ASP A 86 4.91 -17.34 7.42
N SER A 87 4.83 -17.51 6.08
CA SER A 87 5.91 -18.11 5.27
C SER A 87 7.18 -17.27 5.25
N LEU A 88 7.07 -15.94 5.09
CA LEU A 88 8.23 -15.04 5.16
C LEU A 88 8.88 -15.07 6.54
N ALA A 89 8.09 -15.04 7.62
CA ALA A 89 8.58 -15.08 8.99
C ALA A 89 9.35 -16.38 9.29
N ALA A 90 8.87 -17.52 8.78
CA ALA A 90 9.60 -18.79 8.88
C ALA A 90 10.95 -18.73 8.13
N ASN A 91 10.98 -18.15 6.92
CA ASN A 91 12.22 -17.95 6.17
C ASN A 91 13.18 -16.97 6.88
N PHE A 92 12.66 -15.93 7.52
CA PHE A 92 13.45 -15.02 8.34
C PHE A 92 14.09 -15.73 9.53
N ALA A 93 13.33 -16.54 10.26
CA ALA A 93 13.84 -17.32 11.38
C ALA A 93 14.94 -18.32 10.95
N GLN A 94 14.70 -19.08 9.88
CA GLN A 94 15.69 -20.03 9.35
C GLN A 94 16.98 -19.35 8.89
N THR A 95 16.87 -18.22 8.18
CA THR A 95 18.04 -17.49 7.70
C THR A 95 18.81 -16.84 8.85
N SER A 96 18.13 -16.40 9.92
CA SER A 96 18.81 -15.90 11.12
C SER A 96 19.68 -16.98 11.75
N VAL A 97 19.16 -18.19 11.90
CA VAL A 97 19.95 -19.33 12.42
C VAL A 97 21.16 -19.58 11.53
N LEU A 98 20.99 -19.60 10.20
CA LEU A 98 22.12 -19.78 9.27
C LEU A 98 23.18 -18.67 9.36
N ILE A 99 22.79 -17.42 9.65
CA ILE A 99 23.73 -16.31 9.87
C ILE A 99 24.47 -16.49 11.21
N ASP A 100 23.78 -16.95 12.24
CA ASP A 100 24.35 -17.18 13.57
C ASP A 100 25.34 -18.36 13.55
N ASP A 101 25.05 -19.41 12.76
CA ASP A 101 25.93 -20.57 12.55
C ASP A 101 27.26 -20.21 11.85
N LEU A 102 27.37 -19.01 11.25
CA LEU A 102 28.64 -18.53 10.67
C LEU A 102 29.75 -18.36 11.72
N ASP A 103 29.43 -18.34 13.01
CA ASP A 103 30.42 -18.39 14.09
C ASP A 103 31.34 -19.63 14.02
N ASN A 104 30.86 -20.73 13.43
CA ASN A 104 31.61 -21.98 13.36
C ASN A 104 32.64 -22.01 12.21
N PHE A 105 32.65 -21.02 11.31
CA PHE A 105 33.46 -21.03 10.08
C PHE A 105 34.61 -20.01 10.06
N ASN A 106 35.04 -19.52 11.23
CA ASN A 106 36.15 -18.56 11.36
C ASN A 106 35.93 -17.24 10.55
N ILE A 107 34.66 -16.88 10.31
CA ILE A 107 34.25 -15.62 9.69
C ILE A 107 34.45 -14.49 10.69
N ASP A 108 34.99 -13.36 10.23
CA ASP A 108 35.18 -12.18 11.07
C ASP A 108 33.86 -11.70 11.71
N ALA A 109 33.92 -11.44 13.02
CA ALA A 109 32.73 -11.06 13.79
C ALA A 109 32.14 -9.72 13.35
N ALA A 110 32.93 -8.79 12.81
CA ALA A 110 32.42 -7.52 12.29
C ALA A 110 31.70 -7.73 10.95
N GLN A 111 32.22 -8.58 10.07
CA GLN A 111 31.55 -8.98 8.82
C GLN A 111 30.20 -9.66 9.10
N ARG A 112 30.16 -10.64 10.00
CA ARG A 112 28.90 -11.31 10.39
C ARG A 112 27.87 -10.34 10.97
N ARG A 113 28.28 -9.45 11.88
CA ARG A 113 27.41 -8.41 12.44
C ARG A 113 26.85 -7.48 11.36
N ALA A 114 27.65 -7.11 10.37
CA ALA A 114 27.19 -6.30 9.25
C ALA A 114 26.15 -7.03 8.38
N LEU A 115 26.35 -8.33 8.12
CA LEU A 115 25.39 -9.17 7.39
C LEU A 115 24.06 -9.31 8.14
N LYS A 116 24.14 -9.62 9.45
CA LYS A 116 22.96 -9.72 10.33
C LYS A 116 22.19 -8.40 10.38
N SER A 117 22.87 -7.28 10.56
CA SER A 117 22.26 -5.95 10.56
C SER A 117 21.51 -5.65 9.25
N ARG A 118 22.09 -5.99 8.08
CA ARG A 118 21.43 -5.83 6.78
C ARG A 118 20.20 -6.73 6.65
N PHE A 119 20.28 -7.96 7.13
CA PHE A 119 19.17 -8.89 7.14
C PHE A 119 18.01 -8.40 8.02
N ASP A 120 18.31 -7.89 9.21
CA ASP A 120 17.31 -7.34 10.13
C ASP A 120 16.61 -6.10 9.53
N ILE A 121 17.35 -5.30 8.74
CA ILE A 121 16.76 -4.19 7.97
C ILE A 121 15.76 -4.71 6.93
N VAL A 122 16.09 -5.77 6.19
CA VAL A 122 15.16 -6.40 5.23
C VAL A 122 13.89 -6.89 5.93
N GLU A 123 14.03 -7.58 7.05
CA GLU A 123 12.91 -8.09 7.84
C GLU A 123 12.00 -6.95 8.31
N SER A 124 12.58 -5.90 8.88
CA SER A 124 11.85 -4.71 9.34
C SER A 124 11.11 -4.01 8.20
N ARG A 125 11.72 -3.91 7.02
CA ARG A 125 11.09 -3.33 5.81
C ARG A 125 9.90 -4.16 5.34
N LEU A 126 10.04 -5.48 5.28
CA LEU A 126 8.92 -6.36 4.90
C LEU A 126 7.82 -6.40 5.95
N ARG A 127 8.14 -6.29 7.24
CA ARG A 127 7.14 -6.13 8.32
C ARG A 127 6.33 -4.86 8.14
N THR A 128 6.99 -3.75 7.81
CA THR A 128 6.30 -2.50 7.51
C THR A 128 5.42 -2.61 6.26
N LEU A 129 5.91 -3.29 5.21
CA LEU A 129 5.12 -3.57 4.01
C LEU A 129 3.87 -4.40 4.36
N ASP A 130 4.00 -5.42 5.21
CA ASP A 130 2.86 -6.21 5.68
C ASP A 130 1.82 -5.32 6.38
N MET A 131 2.23 -4.53 7.37
CA MET A 131 1.35 -3.59 8.05
C MET A 131 0.64 -2.65 7.07
N ASN A 132 1.33 -2.19 6.03
CA ASN A 132 0.72 -1.36 5.00
C ASN A 132 -0.28 -2.13 4.14
N VAL A 133 0.00 -3.38 3.77
CA VAL A 133 -1.00 -4.24 3.13
C VAL A 133 -2.20 -4.46 4.06
N GLN A 134 -2.05 -4.35 5.39
CA GLN A 134 -3.14 -4.45 6.38
C GLN A 134 -4.04 -3.24 6.32
N LYS A 135 -3.42 -2.08 6.36
CA LYS A 135 -4.08 -0.80 6.16
C LYS A 135 -4.82 -0.77 4.82
N LYS A 136 -4.27 -1.35 3.73
CA LYS A 136 -4.94 -1.44 2.42
C LYS A 136 -6.32 -2.10 2.51
N PHE A 137 -6.43 -3.28 3.14
CA PHE A 137 -7.74 -3.92 3.29
C PHE A 137 -8.65 -3.20 4.28
N TRP A 138 -8.08 -2.60 5.32
CA TRP A 138 -8.85 -1.77 6.26
C TRP A 138 -9.50 -0.59 5.55
N PHE A 139 -8.74 0.17 4.74
CA PHE A 139 -9.27 1.26 3.92
C PHE A 139 -10.32 0.76 2.92
N ALA A 140 -10.06 -0.37 2.24
CA ALA A 140 -11.03 -0.95 1.30
C ALA A 140 -12.34 -1.38 2.00
N GLY A 141 -12.27 -1.85 3.25
CA GLY A 141 -13.43 -2.12 4.09
C GLY A 141 -14.20 -0.86 4.44
N ARG A 142 -13.50 0.16 4.96
CA ARG A 142 -14.10 1.45 5.34
C ARG A 142 -14.72 2.19 4.15
N ILE A 143 -14.09 2.17 2.99
CA ILE A 143 -14.63 2.78 1.78
C ILE A 143 -15.94 2.08 1.39
N ARG A 144 -16.00 0.73 1.39
CA ARG A 144 -17.24 0.00 1.11
C ARG A 144 -18.35 0.34 2.11
N GLU A 145 -18.02 0.36 3.40
CA GLU A 145 -18.97 0.73 4.47
C GLU A 145 -19.54 2.15 4.25
N ARG A 146 -18.69 3.12 3.95
CA ARG A 146 -19.11 4.51 3.69
C ARG A 146 -19.89 4.66 2.38
N VAL A 147 -19.58 3.88 1.35
CA VAL A 147 -20.36 3.85 0.10
C VAL A 147 -21.76 3.28 0.35
N GLU A 148 -21.90 2.25 1.17
CA GLU A 148 -23.23 1.75 1.54
C GLU A 148 -24.01 2.80 2.35
N GLN A 149 -23.36 3.49 3.30
CA GLN A 149 -23.98 4.60 4.02
C GLN A 149 -24.42 5.74 3.08
N LEU A 150 -23.65 6.04 2.03
CA LEU A 150 -24.02 7.01 1.02
C LEU A 150 -25.29 6.60 0.27
N LYS A 151 -25.42 5.32 -0.10
CA LYS A 151 -26.61 4.79 -0.78
C LYS A 151 -27.85 4.92 0.09
N TRP A 152 -27.76 4.55 1.37
CA TRP A 152 -28.87 4.68 2.31
C TRP A 152 -29.25 6.15 2.54
N ALA A 153 -28.28 7.02 2.81
CA ALA A 153 -28.54 8.45 2.97
C ALA A 153 -29.16 9.09 1.72
N HIS A 154 -28.79 8.61 0.52
CA HIS A 154 -29.38 9.06 -0.73
C HIS A 154 -30.82 8.57 -0.91
N ALA A 155 -31.10 7.31 -0.58
CA ALA A 155 -32.47 6.78 -0.58
C ALA A 155 -33.37 7.57 0.40
N ASP A 156 -32.92 7.76 1.63
CA ASP A 156 -33.63 8.55 2.65
C ASP A 156 -33.89 9.99 2.14
N PHE A 157 -32.91 10.60 1.46
CA PHE A 157 -33.11 11.92 0.87
C PHE A 157 -34.19 11.94 -0.22
N LEU A 158 -34.23 10.91 -1.08
CA LEU A 158 -35.24 10.81 -2.13
C LEU A 158 -36.64 10.61 -1.55
N ASP A 159 -36.77 9.75 -0.53
CA ASP A 159 -38.01 9.49 0.17
C ASP A 159 -38.58 10.77 0.84
N GLU A 160 -37.71 11.70 1.25
CA GLU A 160 -38.11 12.99 1.82
C GLU A 160 -38.44 14.05 0.75
N ILE A 161 -37.66 14.14 -0.33
CA ILE A 161 -37.81 15.24 -1.30
C ILE A 161 -38.93 15.00 -2.30
N GLU A 162 -39.19 13.75 -2.68
CA GLU A 162 -40.19 13.42 -3.70
C GLU A 162 -41.62 13.76 -3.29
N PRO A 163 -42.08 13.44 -2.06
CA PRO A 163 -43.38 13.89 -1.58
C PRO A 163 -43.51 15.42 -1.57
N LEU A 164 -42.47 16.14 -1.16
CA LEU A 164 -42.49 17.61 -1.12
C LEU A 164 -42.62 18.22 -2.52
N ILE A 165 -41.97 17.63 -3.53
CA ILE A 165 -42.11 18.04 -4.93
C ILE A 165 -43.53 17.75 -5.43
N ALA A 166 -44.10 16.59 -5.08
CA ALA A 166 -45.47 16.22 -5.45
C ALA A 166 -46.50 17.17 -4.82
N ASP A 167 -46.32 17.52 -3.54
CA ASP A 167 -47.17 18.47 -2.82
C ASP A 167 -47.09 19.88 -3.43
N ALA A 168 -45.89 20.35 -3.76
CA ALA A 168 -45.70 21.62 -4.46
C ALA A 168 -46.42 21.64 -5.82
N ARG A 169 -46.31 20.56 -6.58
CA ARG A 169 -47.02 20.39 -7.87
C ARG A 169 -48.54 20.41 -7.68
N PHE A 170 -49.06 19.72 -6.68
CA PHE A 170 -50.49 19.70 -6.37
C PHE A 170 -51.01 21.11 -6.01
N ASN A 171 -50.26 21.85 -5.19
CA ASN A 171 -50.60 23.23 -4.82
C ASN A 171 -50.61 24.18 -6.02
N ILE A 172 -49.66 24.04 -6.96
CA ILE A 172 -49.65 24.80 -8.22
C ILE A 172 -50.91 24.53 -9.04
N VAL A 173 -51.28 23.25 -9.23
CA VAL A 173 -52.49 22.88 -9.98
C VAL A 173 -53.75 23.42 -9.31
N GLN A 174 -53.84 23.35 -7.99
CA GLN A 174 -54.96 23.93 -7.24
C GLN A 174 -55.02 25.45 -7.37
N ALA A 175 -53.89 26.14 -7.27
CA ALA A 175 -53.83 27.60 -7.44
C ALA A 175 -54.26 28.03 -8.86
N LEU A 176 -53.84 27.28 -9.89
CA LEU A 176 -54.23 27.53 -11.27
C LEU A 176 -55.74 27.30 -11.51
N ARG A 177 -56.33 26.29 -10.88
CA ARG A 177 -57.78 26.02 -10.96
C ARG A 177 -58.64 27.08 -10.25
N ARG A 178 -58.11 27.68 -9.18
CA ARG A 178 -58.79 28.73 -8.41
C ARG A 178 -58.59 30.13 -9.01
N ALA A 179 -57.68 30.29 -9.97
CA ALA A 179 -57.49 31.54 -10.66
C ALA A 179 -58.78 31.88 -11.43
N PRO A 180 -59.40 33.06 -11.17
CA PRO A 180 -60.59 33.45 -11.93
C PRO A 180 -60.25 33.53 -13.43
N PRO A 181 -61.19 33.20 -14.33
CA PRO A 181 -61.00 33.43 -15.75
C PRO A 181 -60.62 34.90 -15.97
N ALA A 182 -59.68 35.15 -16.88
CA ALA A 182 -59.27 36.52 -17.23
C ALA A 182 -60.52 37.38 -17.44
N PRO A 183 -60.57 38.61 -16.88
CA PRO A 183 -61.74 39.48 -17.05
C PRO A 183 -61.99 39.63 -18.55
N SER A 184 -63.10 39.05 -19.03
CA SER A 184 -63.61 39.34 -20.36
C SER A 184 -63.81 40.85 -20.40
N ALA A 185 -63.24 41.50 -21.39
CA ALA A 185 -63.31 42.94 -21.61
C ALA A 185 -64.78 43.43 -21.55
N ALA A 186 -65.23 43.87 -20.38
CA ALA A 186 -66.51 44.53 -20.17
C ALA A 186 -66.54 45.17 -18.77
N SER A 187 -65.88 46.32 -18.65
CA SER A 187 -66.31 47.52 -17.87
C SER A 187 -65.08 48.42 -17.63
N PRO A 188 -65.01 49.64 -18.20
CA PRO A 188 -63.87 50.56 -18.04
C PRO A 188 -63.72 51.21 -16.65
N ASP A 189 -64.66 51.02 -15.73
CA ASP A 189 -64.75 51.83 -14.50
C ASP A 189 -64.47 51.01 -13.23
N ALA A 190 -63.19 50.69 -12.98
CA ALA A 190 -62.73 50.26 -11.66
C ALA A 190 -61.22 50.49 -11.48
N SER A 191 -60.77 51.74 -11.64
CA SER A 191 -59.42 52.16 -11.24
C SER A 191 -59.36 52.31 -9.71
N GLY A 192 -59.14 51.20 -9.01
CA GLY A 192 -58.73 51.16 -7.60
C GLY A 192 -57.26 50.72 -7.48
N PRO A 193 -56.40 51.35 -6.67
CA PRO A 193 -54.96 51.10 -6.65
C PRO A 193 -54.50 49.81 -5.95
N ASP A 194 -55.36 48.82 -5.73
CA ASP A 194 -55.00 47.64 -4.92
C ASP A 194 -55.58 46.29 -5.41
N ALA A 195 -55.69 46.12 -6.73
CA ALA A 195 -56.08 44.84 -7.32
C ALA A 195 -54.88 43.88 -7.43
N SER A 196 -54.26 43.55 -6.30
CA SER A 196 -53.42 42.36 -6.22
C SER A 196 -54.34 41.14 -6.40
N VAL A 197 -54.26 40.49 -7.57
CA VAL A 197 -55.10 39.33 -7.92
C VAL A 197 -55.07 38.33 -6.76
N PRO A 198 -56.22 38.07 -6.08
CA PRO A 198 -56.30 37.14 -4.97
C PRO A 198 -55.87 35.75 -5.47
N GLY A 199 -54.71 35.26 -5.02
CA GLY A 199 -54.15 33.96 -5.41
C GLY A 199 -52.83 34.00 -6.18
N SER A 200 -52.42 35.15 -6.73
CA SER A 200 -51.15 35.28 -7.48
C SER A 200 -49.89 35.09 -6.62
N GLY A 201 -49.93 35.53 -5.36
CA GLY A 201 -48.84 35.33 -4.39
C GLY A 201 -48.64 33.87 -3.99
N GLY A 202 -49.73 33.10 -3.86
CA GLY A 202 -49.69 31.67 -3.54
C GLY A 202 -49.13 30.82 -4.69
N LEU A 203 -49.47 31.17 -5.94
CA LEU A 203 -48.91 30.52 -7.12
C LEU A 203 -47.41 30.77 -7.25
N LYS A 204 -46.96 32.04 -7.15
CA LYS A 204 -45.53 32.40 -7.20
C LYS A 204 -44.73 31.70 -6.10
N ALA A 205 -45.26 31.65 -4.87
CA ALA A 205 -44.60 30.97 -3.76
C ALA A 205 -44.49 29.44 -3.99
N SER A 206 -45.51 28.83 -4.58
CA SER A 206 -45.51 27.38 -4.89
C SER A 206 -44.55 27.04 -6.04
N LEU A 207 -44.48 27.89 -7.08
CA LEU A 207 -43.52 27.76 -8.19
C LEU A 207 -42.08 27.88 -7.68
N ASN A 208 -41.78 28.92 -6.90
CA ASN A 208 -40.45 29.10 -6.32
C ASN A 208 -40.06 27.91 -5.42
N GLN A 209 -41.00 27.41 -4.61
CA GLN A 209 -40.74 26.22 -3.79
C GLN A 209 -40.41 24.99 -4.65
N GLN A 210 -41.16 24.74 -5.72
CA GLN A 210 -40.90 23.61 -6.61
C GLN A 210 -39.53 23.73 -7.27
N GLU A 211 -39.16 24.92 -7.74
CA GLU A 211 -37.86 25.19 -8.34
C GLU A 211 -36.71 24.89 -7.36
N VAL A 212 -36.78 25.41 -6.13
CA VAL A 212 -35.77 25.14 -5.10
C VAL A 212 -35.67 23.65 -4.78
N LEU A 213 -36.81 22.93 -4.65
CA LEU A 213 -36.78 21.48 -4.39
C LEU A 213 -36.16 20.70 -5.56
N LEU A 214 -36.49 21.03 -6.81
CA LEU A 214 -35.89 20.40 -7.99
C LEU A 214 -34.39 20.68 -8.08
N GLN A 215 -33.97 21.92 -7.79
CA GLN A 215 -32.57 22.30 -7.74
C GLN A 215 -31.82 21.49 -6.67
N VAL A 216 -32.36 21.42 -5.45
CA VAL A 216 -31.75 20.62 -4.36
C VAL A 216 -31.67 19.13 -4.74
N LYS A 217 -32.72 18.56 -5.36
CA LYS A 217 -32.68 17.18 -5.86
C LYS A 217 -31.53 16.97 -6.85
N SER A 218 -31.38 17.88 -7.80
CA SER A 218 -30.33 17.82 -8.83
C SER A 218 -28.93 17.93 -8.22
N GLU A 219 -28.70 18.92 -7.36
CA GLU A 219 -27.39 19.15 -6.74
C GLU A 219 -26.98 17.99 -5.83
N VAL A 220 -27.91 17.45 -5.04
CA VAL A 220 -27.62 16.27 -4.21
C VAL A 220 -27.33 15.04 -5.07
N ASN A 221 -28.08 14.79 -6.15
CA ASN A 221 -27.81 13.68 -7.06
C ASN A 221 -26.41 13.79 -7.71
N LEU A 222 -26.03 15.00 -8.13
CA LEU A 222 -24.72 15.26 -8.69
C LEU A 222 -23.61 15.06 -7.65
N LEU A 223 -23.81 15.58 -6.43
CA LEU A 223 -22.88 15.40 -5.32
C LEU A 223 -22.69 13.91 -4.98
N VAL A 224 -23.76 13.12 -4.88
CA VAL A 224 -23.69 11.66 -4.67
C VAL A 224 -22.86 11.00 -5.76
N GLY A 225 -23.10 11.35 -7.03
CA GLY A 225 -22.32 10.85 -8.16
C GLY A 225 -20.82 11.20 -8.06
N LEU A 226 -20.49 12.42 -7.64
CA LEU A 226 -19.11 12.86 -7.43
C LEU A 226 -18.45 12.13 -6.24
N ILE A 227 -19.15 11.96 -5.12
CA ILE A 227 -18.66 11.19 -3.96
C ILE A 227 -18.38 9.74 -4.37
N PHE A 228 -19.30 9.11 -5.11
CA PHE A 228 -19.12 7.74 -5.60
C PHE A 228 -17.91 7.62 -6.55
N ARG A 229 -17.73 8.60 -7.46
CA ARG A 229 -16.56 8.66 -8.33
C ARG A 229 -15.28 8.85 -7.54
N ALA A 230 -15.30 9.69 -6.49
CA ALA A 230 -14.15 9.89 -5.60
C ALA A 230 -13.75 8.61 -4.88
N ALA A 231 -14.72 7.84 -4.37
CA ALA A 231 -14.46 6.56 -3.71
C ALA A 231 -13.71 5.54 -4.62
N ASN A 232 -13.88 5.68 -5.94
CA ASN A 232 -13.28 4.82 -6.95
C ASN A 232 -12.09 5.44 -7.68
N ALA A 233 -11.71 6.69 -7.37
CA ALA A 233 -10.67 7.43 -8.10
C ALA A 233 -9.34 6.68 -8.16
N GLU A 234 -8.75 6.50 -9.33
CA GLU A 234 -7.60 5.64 -9.55
C GLU A 234 -6.29 6.25 -9.09
N ASP A 235 -6.19 7.58 -9.01
CA ASP A 235 -4.99 8.29 -8.56
C ASP A 235 -5.31 9.61 -7.85
N MET A 236 -4.26 10.26 -7.33
CA MET A 236 -4.38 11.50 -6.55
C MET A 236 -4.79 12.70 -7.40
N ALA A 237 -4.47 12.72 -8.69
CA ALA A 237 -4.84 13.81 -9.60
C ALA A 237 -6.34 13.75 -9.90
N GLN A 238 -6.84 12.56 -10.26
CA GLN A 238 -8.27 12.33 -10.47
C GLN A 238 -9.06 12.63 -9.18
N LEU A 239 -8.60 12.15 -8.02
CA LEU A 239 -9.25 12.45 -6.74
C LEU A 239 -9.28 13.95 -6.43
N GLY A 240 -8.18 14.66 -6.72
CA GLY A 240 -8.08 16.11 -6.51
C GLY A 240 -9.08 16.88 -7.38
N ALA A 241 -9.17 16.54 -8.67
CA ALA A 241 -10.14 17.14 -9.58
C ALA A 241 -11.59 16.91 -9.11
N ILE A 242 -11.95 15.67 -8.76
CA ILE A 242 -13.31 15.34 -8.27
C ILE A 242 -13.61 16.11 -6.97
N ARG A 243 -12.64 16.24 -6.06
CA ARG A 243 -12.81 16.96 -4.80
C ARG A 243 -13.11 18.44 -5.01
N LEU A 244 -12.47 19.08 -5.99
CA LEU A 244 -12.72 20.48 -6.31
C LEU A 244 -14.18 20.69 -6.73
N PHE A 245 -14.65 19.92 -7.72
CA PHE A 245 -16.03 20.00 -8.19
C PHE A 245 -17.04 19.62 -7.09
N ALA A 246 -16.75 18.58 -6.30
CA ALA A 246 -17.64 18.17 -5.22
C ALA A 246 -17.75 19.24 -4.13
N GLY A 247 -16.67 19.95 -3.81
CA GLY A 247 -16.68 21.04 -2.83
C GLY A 247 -17.53 22.22 -3.25
N GLU A 248 -17.46 22.60 -4.54
CA GLU A 248 -18.32 23.64 -5.11
C GLU A 248 -19.80 23.25 -5.02
N ARG A 249 -20.14 22.04 -5.46
CA ARG A 249 -21.52 21.51 -5.40
C ARG A 249 -22.04 21.35 -3.97
N ALA A 250 -21.17 20.96 -3.03
CA ALA A 250 -21.51 20.87 -1.62
C ALA A 250 -21.86 22.25 -1.03
N SER A 251 -21.11 23.29 -1.39
CA SER A 251 -21.38 24.67 -0.99
C SER A 251 -22.72 25.18 -1.53
N GLU A 252 -22.99 24.94 -2.82
CA GLU A 252 -24.27 25.30 -3.44
C GLU A 252 -25.45 24.55 -2.80
N THR A 253 -25.29 23.24 -2.56
CA THR A 253 -26.29 22.43 -1.85
C THR A 253 -26.56 22.98 -0.45
N SER A 254 -25.51 23.31 0.31
CA SER A 254 -25.64 23.87 1.67
C SER A 254 -26.41 25.19 1.66
N THR A 255 -26.13 26.06 0.68
CA THR A 255 -26.83 27.34 0.49
C THR A 255 -28.32 27.12 0.18
N ALA A 256 -28.63 26.22 -0.77
CA ALA A 256 -30.00 25.89 -1.15
C ALA A 256 -30.81 25.29 0.02
N LEU A 257 -30.19 24.42 0.84
CA LEU A 257 -30.81 23.88 2.05
C LEU A 257 -31.06 24.96 3.12
N GLY A 258 -30.24 26.01 3.16
CA GLY A 258 -30.43 27.18 4.01
C GLY A 258 -31.75 27.92 3.69
N HIS A 259 -32.06 28.10 2.41
CA HIS A 259 -33.32 28.73 1.98
C HIS A 259 -34.55 27.88 2.34
N LEU A 260 -34.41 26.56 2.41
CA LEU A 260 -35.49 25.64 2.83
C LEU A 260 -35.72 25.62 4.35
N ALA A 261 -34.80 26.16 5.17
CA ALA A 261 -34.83 26.06 6.63
C ALA A 261 -35.98 26.80 7.32
N ALA A 262 -36.60 27.76 6.64
CA ALA A 262 -37.68 28.59 7.20
C ALA A 262 -38.98 27.82 7.46
N ARG A 263 -39.12 26.58 6.96
CA ARG A 263 -40.35 25.79 7.07
C ARG A 263 -40.15 24.52 7.90
N PRO A 264 -40.99 24.27 8.93
CA PRO A 264 -40.90 23.07 9.77
C PRO A 264 -40.97 21.75 8.99
N GLY A 265 -41.73 21.71 7.88
CA GLY A 265 -41.88 20.52 7.04
C GLY A 265 -40.61 20.07 6.29
N ASN A 266 -39.54 20.88 6.30
CA ASN A 266 -38.30 20.57 5.57
C ASN A 266 -37.18 20.04 6.50
N VAL A 267 -37.47 19.76 7.78
CA VAL A 267 -36.45 19.32 8.74
C VAL A 267 -35.82 17.99 8.34
N ALA A 268 -36.63 16.98 8.01
CA ALA A 268 -36.16 15.67 7.62
C ALA A 268 -35.33 15.70 6.33
N LEU A 269 -35.82 16.41 5.30
CA LEU A 269 -35.08 16.68 4.06
C LEU A 269 -33.69 17.31 4.29
N ARG A 270 -33.60 18.31 5.17
CA ARG A 270 -32.31 18.94 5.48
C ARG A 270 -31.39 17.98 6.22
N GLN A 271 -31.92 17.12 7.08
CA GLN A 271 -31.13 16.16 7.83
C GLN A 271 -30.55 15.07 6.93
N SER A 272 -31.34 14.52 6.01
CA SER A 272 -30.87 13.53 5.04
C SER A 272 -29.82 14.11 4.08
N ALA A 273 -30.04 15.33 3.58
CA ALA A 273 -29.05 16.01 2.75
C ALA A 273 -27.73 16.32 3.51
N LYS A 274 -27.81 16.71 4.79
CA LYS A 274 -26.62 16.89 5.64
C LYS A 274 -25.87 15.59 5.88
N ALA A 275 -26.56 14.46 5.99
CA ALA A 275 -25.92 13.15 6.13
C ALA A 275 -25.05 12.81 4.90
N ILE A 276 -25.52 13.15 3.70
CA ILE A 276 -24.75 13.01 2.45
C ILE A 276 -23.53 13.93 2.45
N LEU A 277 -23.69 15.21 2.81
CA LEU A 277 -22.58 16.17 2.89
C LEU A 277 -21.48 15.71 3.88
N ALA A 278 -21.88 15.14 5.03
CA ALA A 278 -20.94 14.61 6.01
C ALA A 278 -20.08 13.44 5.48
N LEU A 279 -20.51 12.73 4.44
CA LEU A 279 -19.73 11.68 3.79
C LEU A 279 -18.69 12.23 2.80
N ALA A 280 -18.84 13.49 2.36
CA ALA A 280 -17.90 14.21 1.52
C ALA A 280 -16.81 14.95 2.32
N GLU A 281 -17.08 15.30 3.58
CA GLU A 281 -16.26 16.19 4.39
C GLU A 281 -15.62 15.54 5.62
N GLY A 282 -14.50 16.10 6.08
CA GLY A 282 -13.79 15.63 7.27
C GLY A 282 -12.85 14.43 7.03
N GLU A 283 -12.21 13.99 8.11
CA GLU A 283 -11.12 13.00 8.09
C GLU A 283 -11.58 11.55 7.83
N THR A 284 -12.87 11.26 8.02
CA THR A 284 -13.46 9.95 7.73
C THR A 284 -14.34 9.93 6.48
N SER A 285 -14.32 11.02 5.70
CA SER A 285 -15.00 11.11 4.40
C SER A 285 -14.46 10.10 3.39
N LEU A 286 -15.27 9.81 2.38
CA LEU A 286 -14.84 8.97 1.25
C LEU A 286 -13.63 9.58 0.53
N PHE A 287 -13.53 10.90 0.44
CA PHE A 287 -12.35 11.59 -0.11
C PHE A 287 -11.10 11.37 0.73
N ALA A 288 -11.18 11.53 2.06
CA ALA A 288 -10.05 11.34 2.94
C ALA A 288 -9.58 9.88 2.95
N LEU A 289 -10.51 8.93 3.08
CA LEU A 289 -10.21 7.49 3.04
C LEU A 289 -9.55 7.08 1.71
N ARG A 290 -10.07 7.57 0.57
CA ARG A 290 -9.46 7.28 -0.73
C ARG A 290 -8.07 7.90 -0.85
N ARG A 291 -7.88 9.15 -0.40
CA ARG A 291 -6.57 9.82 -0.38
C ARG A 291 -5.53 8.98 0.36
N TYR A 292 -5.86 8.52 1.57
CA TYR A 292 -4.94 7.69 2.36
C TYR A 292 -4.65 6.35 1.68
N ALA A 293 -5.66 5.69 1.09
CA ALA A 293 -5.47 4.46 0.34
C ALA A 293 -4.52 4.64 -0.87
N LEU A 294 -4.65 5.74 -1.60
CA LEU A 294 -3.81 6.07 -2.76
C LEU A 294 -2.37 6.40 -2.35
N GLN A 295 -2.18 7.16 -1.27
CA GLN A 295 -0.86 7.45 -0.69
C GLN A 295 -0.14 6.18 -0.25
N LEU A 296 -0.85 5.31 0.48
CA LEU A 296 -0.34 4.02 0.94
C LEU A 296 0.09 3.13 -0.23
N ARG A 297 -0.71 3.07 -1.30
CA ARG A 297 -0.38 2.29 -2.50
C ARG A 297 0.90 2.80 -3.18
N ARG A 298 1.05 4.13 -3.33
CA ARG A 298 2.29 4.73 -3.87
C ARG A 298 3.51 4.41 -3.01
N GLY A 299 3.38 4.56 -1.68
CA GLY A 299 4.46 4.25 -0.74
C GLY A 299 4.90 2.78 -0.80
N ASN A 300 3.95 1.84 -0.87
CA ASN A 300 4.26 0.41 -0.93
C ASN A 300 5.06 0.01 -2.18
N ALA A 301 4.77 0.61 -3.33
CA ALA A 301 5.51 0.33 -4.56
C ALA A 301 6.98 0.74 -4.44
N ALA A 302 7.25 1.92 -3.88
CA ALA A 302 8.62 2.38 -3.61
C ALA A 302 9.33 1.48 -2.59
N MET A 303 8.67 1.13 -1.49
CA MET A 303 9.25 0.26 -0.45
C MET A 303 9.63 -1.13 -0.98
N LEU A 304 8.83 -1.71 -1.88
CA LEU A 304 9.13 -3.00 -2.48
C LEU A 304 10.41 -2.94 -3.35
N ALA A 305 10.55 -1.88 -4.16
CA ALA A 305 11.74 -1.68 -4.99
C ALA A 305 13.02 -1.52 -4.14
N ASP A 306 12.95 -0.75 -3.04
CA ASP A 306 14.07 -0.58 -2.13
C ASP A 306 14.42 -1.88 -1.38
N THR A 307 13.39 -2.64 -0.98
CA THR A 307 13.60 -3.94 -0.32
C THR A 307 14.27 -4.93 -1.25
N ALA A 308 13.89 -4.97 -2.53
CA ALA A 308 14.54 -5.83 -3.51
C ALA A 308 16.05 -5.53 -3.64
N LYS A 309 16.45 -4.24 -3.63
CA LYS A 309 17.87 -3.83 -3.63
C LYS A 309 18.60 -4.28 -2.37
N LEU A 310 17.97 -4.13 -1.20
CA LEU A 310 18.56 -4.57 0.07
C LEU A 310 18.83 -6.08 0.09
N VAL A 311 17.89 -6.89 -0.43
CA VAL A 311 18.09 -8.35 -0.51
C VAL A 311 19.17 -8.72 -1.52
N GLN A 312 19.28 -8.01 -2.65
CA GLN A 312 20.38 -8.20 -3.59
C GLN A 312 21.75 -7.93 -2.95
N ASN A 313 21.86 -6.84 -2.17
CA ASN A 313 23.09 -6.52 -1.44
C ASN A 313 23.42 -7.58 -0.39
N PHE A 314 22.43 -8.04 0.37
CA PHE A 314 22.59 -9.14 1.34
C PHE A 314 23.15 -10.41 0.66
N ARG A 315 22.58 -10.80 -0.49
CA ARG A 315 23.06 -11.96 -1.27
C ARG A 315 24.49 -11.77 -1.76
N ALA A 316 24.84 -10.57 -2.23
CA ALA A 316 26.21 -10.26 -2.66
C ALA A 316 27.21 -10.34 -1.52
N ASP A 317 26.84 -9.88 -0.32
CA ASP A 317 27.69 -9.95 0.87
C ASP A 317 27.87 -11.39 1.35
N ALA A 318 26.79 -12.19 1.40
CA ALA A 318 26.86 -13.62 1.73
C ALA A 318 27.79 -14.38 0.77
N ASN A 319 27.72 -14.10 -0.53
CA ASN A 319 28.58 -14.75 -1.51
C ASN A 319 30.06 -14.33 -1.40
N LYS A 320 30.34 -13.06 -1.04
CA LYS A 320 31.72 -12.61 -0.78
C LYS A 320 32.34 -13.30 0.42
N MET A 321 31.56 -13.57 1.46
CA MET A 321 32.02 -14.29 2.65
C MET A 321 32.35 -15.76 2.37
N ALA A 322 31.74 -16.35 1.34
CA ALA A 322 32.06 -17.70 0.89
C ALA A 322 33.43 -17.82 0.20
N LEU A 323 33.95 -16.70 -0.33
CA LEU A 323 35.14 -16.63 -1.17
C LEU A 323 36.35 -16.02 -0.45
N ALA A 324 36.19 -15.61 0.80
CA ALA A 324 37.22 -14.99 1.66
C ALA A 324 37.83 -16.03 2.60
#